data_AF-A0A1M4UCY2-F1
#
_entry.id   AF-A0A1M4UCY2-F1
#
_cell.length_a   1.000
_cell.length_b   1.000
_cell.length_c   1.000
_cell.angle_alpha   90.00
_cell.angle_beta   90.00
_cell.angle_gamma   90.00
#
_symmetry.space_group_name_H-M   'P 1'
#
loop_
_entity.id
_entity.type
_entity.pdbx_description
1 polymer ?
#
loop_
_entity_poly.entity_id
_entity_poly.type
_entity_poly.pdbx_seq_one_letter_code
_entity_poly.pdbx_strand_id
1 'polypeptide(L)'
;MVMASNKNRYKTQGNVAYKVEVNEKNKVKKVEKPKKSTNKNIKVKLKVLRFILFTFALSIFTLSRFVLIYNMNTELRELKSQVAQVQKENQNLQVSLAVKNNIKKIEGEAVKKYNMVNPKAEEVKYVDVKMLCSVEDKKVTAYKLFQKFVGFIH
;
A
#
# COMPACT_ATOMS: atom_id res chain seq x y z
N MET A 1 -73.49 -30.08 33.49
CA MET A 1 -72.16 -30.35 34.09
C MET A 1 -71.48 -31.39 33.21
N VAL A 2 -70.25 -31.10 32.77
CA VAL A 2 -69.45 -31.94 31.86
C VAL A 2 -68.47 -32.78 32.68
N MET A 3 -68.04 -33.91 32.09
CA MET A 3 -66.98 -34.87 32.50
C MET A 3 -67.51 -36.11 33.25
N ALA A 4 -67.05 -37.33 32.98
CA ALA A 4 -65.74 -37.73 32.47
C ALA A 4 -65.80 -39.00 31.61
N SER A 5 -65.04 -38.99 30.52
CA SER A 5 -64.62 -40.18 29.78
C SER A 5 -63.71 -41.03 30.68
N ASN A 6 -64.20 -42.16 31.17
CA ASN A 6 -63.36 -43.24 31.68
C ASN A 6 -63.47 -44.44 30.73
N LYS A 7 -62.44 -44.62 29.91
CA LYS A 7 -62.33 -45.72 28.95
C LYS A 7 -61.54 -46.88 29.57
N ASN A 8 -62.00 -47.38 30.70
CA ASN A 8 -61.48 -48.62 31.28
C ASN A 8 -62.06 -49.81 30.52
N ARG A 9 -61.16 -50.54 29.84
CA ARG A 9 -61.49 -51.76 29.08
C ARG A 9 -61.74 -52.91 30.06
N TYR A 10 -63.00 -53.20 30.34
CA TYR A 10 -63.37 -54.46 31.00
C TYR A 10 -63.13 -55.62 30.04
N LYS A 11 -62.26 -56.57 30.41
CA LYS A 11 -62.21 -57.88 29.74
C LYS A 11 -63.31 -58.74 30.34
N THR A 12 -64.43 -58.87 29.64
CA THR A 12 -65.44 -59.86 29.97
C THR A 12 -64.93 -61.22 29.51
N GLN A 13 -64.89 -62.19 30.42
CA GLN A 13 -64.59 -63.59 30.11
C GLN A 13 -65.70 -64.46 30.69
N GLY A 14 -66.32 -65.25 29.81
CA GLY A 14 -67.45 -66.11 30.10
C GLY A 14 -68.06 -66.61 28.78
N ASN A 15 -68.79 -67.72 28.83
CA ASN A 15 -69.28 -68.41 27.63
C ASN A 15 -70.32 -67.60 26.81
N VAL A 16 -70.76 -66.45 27.33
CA VAL A 16 -71.80 -65.56 26.74
C VAL A 16 -71.24 -64.16 26.40
N ALA A 17 -69.92 -63.96 26.42
CA ALA A 17 -69.33 -62.66 26.12
C ALA A 17 -69.36 -62.36 24.61
N TYR A 18 -70.08 -61.30 24.21
CA TYR A 18 -70.08 -60.81 22.83
C TYR A 18 -68.74 -60.14 22.47
N LYS A 19 -68.15 -60.51 21.32
CA LYS A 19 -66.96 -59.84 20.76
C LYS A 19 -67.36 -58.47 20.23
N VAL A 20 -66.78 -57.42 20.80
CA VAL A 20 -66.95 -56.05 20.29
C VAL A 20 -66.08 -55.90 19.04
N GLU A 21 -66.70 -55.89 17.87
CA GLU A 21 -66.03 -55.55 16.61
C GLU A 21 -65.74 -54.06 16.58
N VAL A 22 -64.48 -53.69 16.80
CA VAL A 22 -64.02 -52.31 16.63
C VAL A 22 -63.96 -52.05 15.13
N ASN A 23 -64.95 -51.32 14.60
CA ASN A 23 -64.93 -50.84 13.23
C ASN A 23 -63.66 -49.99 12.99
N GLU A 24 -62.65 -50.55 12.32
CA GLU A 24 -61.37 -49.89 12.00
C GLU A 24 -61.49 -48.77 10.96
N LYS A 25 -62.71 -48.36 10.60
CA LYS A 25 -62.94 -47.35 9.55
C LYS A 25 -62.74 -45.90 10.00
N ASN A 26 -62.54 -45.65 11.30
CA ASN A 26 -62.08 -44.34 11.77
C ASN A 26 -60.56 -44.31 11.90
N LYS A 27 -59.87 -44.35 10.76
CA LYS A 27 -58.51 -43.80 10.68
C LYS A 27 -58.60 -42.32 10.97
N VAL A 28 -58.39 -41.94 12.23
CA VAL A 28 -58.16 -40.56 12.64
C VAL A 28 -57.09 -40.01 11.70
N LYS A 29 -57.48 -39.08 10.82
CA LYS A 29 -56.54 -38.37 9.97
C LYS A 29 -55.48 -37.80 10.91
N LYS A 30 -54.27 -38.34 10.87
CA LYS A 30 -53.13 -37.73 11.56
C LYS A 30 -53.08 -36.31 11.02
N VAL A 31 -53.43 -35.35 11.86
CA VAL A 31 -53.24 -33.93 11.56
C VAL A 31 -51.73 -33.79 11.39
N GLU A 32 -51.27 -33.76 10.15
CA GLU A 32 -49.89 -33.46 9.83
C GLU A 32 -49.62 -32.06 10.38
N LYS A 33 -48.79 -31.99 11.42
CA LYS A 33 -48.37 -30.71 11.97
C LYS A 33 -47.79 -29.89 10.81
N PRO A 34 -48.23 -28.64 10.57
CA PRO A 34 -47.69 -27.85 9.48
C PRO A 34 -46.19 -27.72 9.70
N LYS A 35 -45.40 -28.30 8.77
CA LYS A 35 -43.95 -28.14 8.74
C LYS A 35 -43.68 -26.63 8.70
N LYS A 36 -43.12 -26.08 9.78
CA LYS A 36 -42.77 -24.66 9.94
C LYS A 36 -42.01 -24.17 8.69
N SER A 37 -42.72 -23.50 7.79
CA SER A 37 -42.19 -22.95 6.53
C SER A 37 -41.44 -21.63 6.72
N THR A 38 -41.33 -21.15 7.95
CA THR A 38 -40.80 -19.83 8.33
C THR A 38 -39.33 -19.62 7.95
N ASN A 39 -38.56 -20.68 7.75
CA ASN A 39 -37.13 -20.58 7.41
C ASN A 39 -36.85 -20.16 5.95
N LYS A 40 -37.82 -20.23 5.04
CA LYS A 40 -37.58 -19.84 3.63
C LYS A 40 -37.33 -18.34 3.51
N ASN A 41 -38.07 -17.52 4.26
CA ASN A 41 -37.96 -16.07 4.22
C ASN A 41 -36.64 -15.54 4.81
N ILE A 42 -36.11 -16.22 5.84
CA ILE A 42 -34.83 -15.86 6.47
C ILE A 42 -33.66 -16.09 5.49
N LYS A 43 -33.68 -17.20 4.75
CA LYS A 43 -32.64 -17.53 3.76
C LYS A 43 -32.57 -16.52 2.61
N VAL A 44 -33.72 -16.02 2.16
CA VAL A 44 -33.78 -14.99 1.11
C VAL A 44 -33.21 -13.66 1.62
N LYS A 45 -33.62 -13.22 2.81
CA LYS A 45 -33.08 -12.00 3.45
C LYS A 45 -31.56 -12.06 3.63
N LEU A 46 -31.03 -13.20 4.04
CA LEU A 46 -29.58 -13.39 4.22
C LEU A 46 -28.81 -13.35 2.89
N LYS A 47 -29.42 -13.83 1.80
CA LYS A 47 -28.82 -13.76 0.46
C LYS A 47 -28.74 -12.31 -0.03
N VAL A 48 -29.80 -11.52 0.18
CA VAL A 48 -29.80 -10.09 -0.15
C VAL A 48 -28.74 -9.34 0.66
N LEU A 49 -28.64 -9.61 1.96
CA LEU A 49 -27.64 -8.99 2.83
C LEU A 49 -26.20 -9.31 2.39
N ARG A 50 -25.93 -10.55 1.97
CA ARG A 50 -24.62 -10.92 1.40
C ARG A 50 -24.31 -10.17 0.11
N PHE A 51 -25.29 -9.99 -0.78
CA PHE A 51 -25.09 -9.24 -2.01
C PHE A 51 -24.73 -7.77 -1.72
N ILE A 52 -25.45 -7.13 -0.80
CA ILE A 52 -25.18 -5.74 -0.39
C ILE A 52 -23.77 -5.64 0.21
N LEU A 53 -23.40 -6.55 1.09
CA LEU A 53 -22.06 -6.58 1.68
C LEU A 53 -20.98 -6.81 0.63
N PHE A 54 -21.24 -7.68 -0.35
CA PHE A 54 -20.31 -7.96 -1.43
C PHE A 54 -20.11 -6.75 -2.33
N THR A 55 -21.18 -6.05 -2.71
CA THR A 55 -21.10 -4.81 -3.50
C THR A 55 -20.37 -3.70 -2.74
N PHE A 56 -20.59 -3.61 -1.42
CA PHE A 56 -19.92 -2.63 -0.57
C PHE A 56 -18.42 -2.94 -0.39
N ALA A 57 -18.07 -4.22 -0.24
CA ALA A 57 -16.68 -4.64 -0.22
C ALA A 57 -15.99 -4.34 -1.56
N LEU A 58 -16.68 -4.56 -2.69
CA LEU A 58 -16.18 -4.24 -4.02
C LEU A 58 -15.90 -2.74 -4.16
N SER A 59 -16.81 -1.88 -3.70
CA SER A 59 -16.64 -0.43 -3.80
C SER A 59 -15.46 0.05 -2.96
N ILE A 60 -15.30 -0.43 -1.72
CA ILE A 60 -14.14 -0.11 -0.87
C ILE A 60 -12.84 -0.60 -1.53
N PHE A 61 -12.84 -1.81 -2.10
CA PHE A 61 -11.67 -2.35 -2.79
C PHE A 61 -11.27 -1.52 -4.01
N THR A 62 -12.24 -1.04 -4.78
CA THR A 62 -11.94 -0.12 -5.89
C THR A 62 -11.36 1.19 -5.37
N LEU A 63 -11.95 1.77 -4.33
CA LEU A 63 -11.49 3.02 -3.75
C LEU A 63 -10.05 2.92 -3.20
N SER A 64 -9.69 1.80 -2.55
CA SER A 64 -8.33 1.62 -2.03
C SER A 64 -7.28 1.61 -3.16
N ARG A 65 -7.61 1.02 -4.32
CA ARG A 65 -6.77 1.08 -5.52
C ARG A 65 -6.62 2.51 -6.04
N PHE A 66 -7.71 3.28 -6.08
CA PHE A 66 -7.65 4.69 -6.48
C PHE A 66 -6.80 5.53 -5.54
N VAL A 67 -6.90 5.33 -4.22
CA VAL A 67 -6.06 6.03 -3.23
C VAL A 67 -4.58 5.71 -3.45
N LEU A 68 -4.23 4.46 -3.71
CA LEU A 68 -2.85 4.06 -3.99
C LEU A 68 -2.30 4.74 -5.25
N ILE A 69 -3.10 4.78 -6.33
CA ILE A 69 -2.73 5.48 -7.56
C ILE A 69 -2.57 6.98 -7.33
N TYR A 70 -3.46 7.59 -6.53
CA TYR A 70 -3.39 9.00 -6.21
C TYR A 70 -2.11 9.33 -5.43
N ASN A 71 -1.77 8.55 -4.41
CA ASN A 71 -0.55 8.72 -3.62
C ASN A 71 0.71 8.59 -4.48
N MET A 72 0.75 7.62 -5.39
CA MET A 72 1.86 7.48 -6.34
C MET A 72 1.98 8.69 -7.27
N ASN A 73 0.86 9.23 -7.75
CA ASN A 73 0.86 10.42 -8.59
C ASN A 73 1.31 11.68 -7.83
N THR A 74 0.92 11.83 -6.56
CA THR A 74 1.36 12.95 -5.74
C THR A 74 2.85 12.88 -5.46
N GLU A 75 3.36 11.71 -5.11
CA GLU A 75 4.79 11.48 -4.90
C GLU A 75 5.59 11.76 -6.18
N LEU A 76 5.10 11.28 -7.33
CA LEU A 76 5.72 11.52 -8.63
C LEU A 76 5.72 13.01 -9.00
N ARG A 77 4.67 13.76 -8.64
CA ARG A 77 4.59 15.21 -8.84
C ARG A 77 5.59 15.95 -7.96
N GLU A 78 5.70 15.57 -6.69
CA GLU A 78 6.67 16.15 -5.77
C GLU A 78 8.10 15.88 -6.23
N LEU A 79 8.40 14.65 -6.64
CA LEU A 79 9.73 14.28 -7.15
C LEU A 79 10.08 15.06 -8.41
N LYS A 80 9.13 15.22 -9.34
CA LYS A 80 9.31 16.09 -10.52
C LYS A 80 9.59 17.55 -10.14
N SER A 81 8.88 18.07 -9.15
CA SER A 81 9.09 19.44 -8.67
C SER A 81 10.49 19.61 -8.06
N GLN A 82 10.94 18.63 -7.27
CA GLN A 82 12.28 18.64 -6.70
C GLN A 82 13.36 18.61 -7.78
N VAL A 83 13.22 17.74 -8.79
CA VAL A 83 14.15 17.68 -9.93
C VAL A 83 14.18 19.01 -10.69
N ALA A 84 13.02 19.61 -10.96
CA ALA A 84 12.94 20.91 -11.61
C ALA A 84 13.59 22.03 -10.78
N GLN A 85 13.43 22.00 -9.46
CA GLN A 85 14.08 22.94 -8.56
C GLN A 85 15.61 22.78 -8.59
N VAL A 86 16.13 21.56 -8.47
CA VAL A 86 17.57 21.28 -8.53
C VAL A 86 18.16 21.67 -9.89
N GLN A 87 17.45 21.43 -10.99
CA GLN A 87 17.88 21.89 -12.32
C GLN A 87 17.94 23.42 -12.39
N LYS A 88 16.93 24.11 -11.87
CA LYS A 88 16.90 25.58 -11.82
C LYS A 88 18.05 26.13 -10.98
N GLU A 89 18.33 25.52 -9.82
CA GLU A 89 19.45 25.89 -8.96
C GLU A 89 20.80 25.68 -9.68
N ASN A 90 20.98 24.55 -10.37
CA ASN A 90 22.17 24.29 -11.18
C ASN A 90 22.34 25.31 -12.31
N GLN A 91 21.26 25.62 -13.04
CA GLN A 91 21.30 26.64 -14.10
C GLN A 91 21.65 28.01 -13.52
N ASN A 92 21.07 28.39 -12.39
CA ASN A 92 21.37 29.65 -11.72
C ASN A 92 22.84 29.70 -11.24
N LEU A 93 23.37 28.60 -10.71
CA LEU A 93 24.78 28.49 -10.35
C LEU A 93 25.67 28.63 -11.58
N GLN A 94 25.36 27.96 -12.69
CA GLN A 94 26.11 28.10 -13.95
C GLN A 94 26.11 29.53 -14.47
N VAL A 95 24.96 30.21 -14.46
CA VAL A 95 24.86 31.63 -14.82
C VAL A 95 25.70 32.49 -13.88
N SER A 96 25.64 32.25 -12.57
CA SER A 96 26.43 32.99 -11.58
C SER A 96 27.94 32.79 -11.77
N LEU A 97 28.36 31.59 -12.16
CA LEU A 97 29.74 31.28 -12.51
C LEU A 97 30.15 31.98 -13.80
N ALA A 98 29.31 31.99 -14.83
CA ALA A 98 29.58 32.70 -16.08
C ALA A 98 29.72 34.22 -15.85
N VAL A 99 28.88 34.80 -14.98
CA VAL A 99 28.95 36.22 -14.60
C VAL A 99 30.25 36.53 -13.83
N LYS A 100 30.67 35.66 -12.90
CA LYS A 100 31.91 35.84 -12.14
C LYS A 100 33.15 35.57 -12.97
N ASN A 101 33.10 34.60 -13.88
CA ASN A 101 34.16 34.26 -14.82
C ASN A 101 34.17 35.18 -16.06
N ASN A 102 33.52 36.34 -15.98
CA ASN A 102 33.62 37.34 -17.01
C ASN A 102 35.00 38.00 -16.92
N ILE A 103 35.94 37.48 -17.72
CA ILE A 103 37.31 37.97 -17.85
C ILE A 103 37.34 39.49 -18.02
N LYS A 104 36.38 40.08 -18.74
CA LYS A 104 36.30 41.54 -18.94
C LYS A 104 36.03 42.31 -17.64
N LYS A 105 35.30 41.72 -16.70
CA LYS A 105 35.06 42.34 -15.39
C LYS A 105 36.32 42.26 -14.51
N ILE A 106 37.00 41.12 -14.55
CA ILE A 106 38.29 40.92 -13.86
C ILE A 106 39.34 41.89 -14.40
N GLU A 107 39.46 42.01 -15.72
CA GLU A 107 40.35 42.97 -16.40
C GLU A 107 39.98 44.42 -16.03
N GLY A 108 38.69 44.76 -16.03
CA GLY A 108 38.23 46.09 -15.65
C GLY A 108 38.60 46.47 -14.20
N GLU A 109 38.46 45.54 -13.25
CA GLU A 109 38.87 45.76 -11.86
C GLU A 109 40.40 45.78 -11.72
N ALA A 110 41.13 44.91 -12.41
CA ALA A 110 42.59 44.88 -12.43
C ALA A 110 43.20 46.20 -12.95
N VAL A 111 42.70 46.70 -14.08
CA VAL A 111 43.18 47.95 -14.68
C VAL A 111 42.76 49.15 -13.83
N LYS A 112 41.51 49.22 -13.35
CA LYS A 112 41.01 50.42 -12.65
C LYS A 112 41.45 50.51 -11.18
N LYS A 113 41.48 49.39 -10.46
CA LYS A 113 41.74 49.37 -9.02
C LYS A 113 43.21 49.08 -8.69
N TYR A 114 43.85 48.25 -9.51
CA TYR A 114 45.23 47.82 -9.27
C TYR A 114 46.21 48.41 -10.30
N ASN A 115 45.75 49.28 -11.22
CA ASN A 115 46.55 49.85 -12.30
C ASN A 115 47.35 48.79 -13.07
N MET A 116 46.81 47.58 -13.17
CA MET A 116 47.46 46.52 -13.92
C MET A 116 47.41 46.85 -15.41
N VAL A 117 48.54 46.66 -16.09
CA VAL A 117 48.66 46.85 -17.53
C VAL A 117 48.95 45.51 -18.14
N ASN A 118 48.35 45.20 -19.30
CA ASN A 118 48.61 43.94 -19.97
C ASN A 118 50.04 43.97 -20.52
N PRO A 119 50.95 43.07 -20.06
CA PRO A 119 52.35 43.10 -20.48
C PRO A 119 52.48 42.75 -21.96
N LYS A 120 53.48 43.32 -22.63
CA LYS A 120 53.78 42.95 -24.02
C LYS A 120 54.44 41.57 -24.05
N ALA A 121 54.28 40.84 -25.16
CA ALA A 121 54.83 39.49 -25.30
C ALA A 121 56.35 39.43 -25.04
N GLU A 122 57.06 40.52 -25.31
CA GLU A 122 58.51 40.66 -25.10
C GLU A 122 58.90 40.80 -23.61
N GLU A 123 57.96 41.16 -22.73
CA GLU A 123 58.19 41.42 -21.30
C GLU A 123 57.91 40.19 -20.43
N VAL A 124 57.31 39.13 -21.00
CA VAL A 124 56.98 37.89 -20.28
C VAL A 124 58.21 36.99 -20.19
N LYS A 125 58.73 36.80 -18.97
CA LYS A 125 59.84 35.88 -18.69
C LYS A 125 59.33 34.68 -17.90
N TYR A 126 59.51 33.49 -18.46
CA TYR A 126 59.20 32.23 -17.80
C TYR A 126 60.41 31.80 -16.96
N VAL A 127 60.18 31.54 -15.67
CA VAL A 127 61.20 30.96 -14.78
C VAL A 127 60.80 29.53 -14.51
N ASP A 128 61.73 28.61 -14.73
CA ASP A 128 61.52 27.19 -14.46
C ASP A 128 61.61 26.94 -12.94
N VAL A 129 60.46 26.74 -12.31
CA VAL A 129 60.37 26.49 -10.87
C VAL A 129 60.50 24.99 -10.67
N LYS A 130 61.70 24.53 -10.27
CA LYS A 130 61.88 23.16 -9.77
C LYS A 130 61.01 22.97 -8.52
N MET A 131 59.92 22.20 -8.66
CA MET A 131 59.16 21.73 -7.51
C MET A 131 60.08 20.94 -6.60
N LEU A 132 60.22 21.39 -5.35
CA LEU A 132 60.86 20.62 -4.30
C LEU A 132 59.94 19.42 -3.96
N CYS A 133 60.31 18.27 -4.53
CA CYS A 133 60.03 16.88 -4.13
C CYS A 133 58.71 16.56 -3.36
N SER A 134 57.83 15.85 -4.05
CA SER A 134 57.01 14.70 -3.64
C SER A 134 56.30 14.70 -2.28
N VAL A 135 54.98 14.95 -2.30
CA VAL A 135 54.06 14.42 -1.28
C VAL A 135 53.80 12.95 -1.62
N GLU A 136 54.28 12.04 -0.77
CA GLU A 136 53.88 10.64 -0.78
C GLU A 136 52.38 10.51 -0.54
N ASP A 137 51.61 10.32 -1.61
CA ASP A 137 50.20 9.94 -1.55
C ASP A 137 50.07 8.51 -1.03
N LYS A 138 49.97 8.33 0.30
CA LYS A 138 49.57 7.05 0.91
C LYS A 138 48.09 6.74 0.62
N LYS A 139 47.78 6.31 -0.60
CA LYS A 139 46.46 5.77 -0.99
C LYS A 139 46.42 4.25 -0.93
N VAL A 140 46.73 3.63 0.21
CA VAL A 140 46.50 2.17 0.37
C VAL A 140 46.06 1.86 1.80
N THR A 141 44.79 2.11 2.14
CA THR A 141 44.23 1.56 3.40
C THR A 141 42.72 1.27 3.34
N ALA A 142 41.92 2.06 2.59
CA ALA A 142 40.46 1.90 2.59
C ALA A 142 39.96 0.59 1.92
N TYR A 143 40.49 0.25 0.74
CA TYR A 143 40.09 -0.97 0.01
C TYR A 143 40.47 -2.27 0.76
N LYS A 144 41.59 -2.26 1.50
CA LYS A 144 42.07 -3.41 2.27
C LYS A 144 41.24 -3.65 3.53
N LEU A 145 40.76 -2.59 4.18
CA LEU A 145 39.81 -2.68 5.29
C LEU A 145 38.44 -3.20 4.83
N PHE A 146 37.94 -2.70 3.70
CA PHE A 146 36.66 -3.15 3.14
C PHE A 146 36.67 -4.64 2.77
N GLN A 147 37.74 -5.13 2.13
CA GLN A 147 37.90 -6.55 1.82
C GLN A 147 37.95 -7.44 3.09
N LYS A 148 38.59 -6.97 4.17
CA LYS A 148 38.63 -7.71 5.44
C LYS A 148 37.25 -7.79 6.12
N PHE A 149 36.40 -6.78 5.95
CA PHE A 149 35.03 -6.80 6.47
C PHE A 149 34.09 -7.69 5.65
N VAL A 150 34.18 -7.66 4.32
CA VAL A 150 33.32 -8.49 3.45
C VAL A 150 33.72 -9.97 3.50
N GLY A 151 35.01 -10.26 3.65
CA GLY A 151 35.51 -11.65 3.77
C GLY A 151 35.23 -12.32 5.11
N PHE A 152 34.64 -11.63 6.10
CA PHE A 152 34.22 -12.22 7.38
C PHE A 152 32.75 -12.67 7.38
N ILE A 153 32.02 -12.38 6.29
CA ILE A 153 30.58 -12.66 6.15
C ILE A 153 30.32 -13.86 5.20
N HIS A 154 31.37 -14.57 4.78
CA HIS A 154 31.23 -15.86 4.11
C HIS A 154 32.09 -16.94 4.77
#